data_AF-A0AAJ2H4Y7-F1
#
_entry.id   AF-A0AAJ2H4Y7-F1
#
_cell.length_a   1.000
_cell.length_b   1.000
_cell.length_c   1.000
_cell.angle_alpha   90.00
_cell.angle_beta   90.00
_cell.angle_gamma   90.00
#
_symmetry.space_group_name_H-M   'P 1'
#
loop_
_entity.id
_entity.type
_entity.pdbx_description
1 polymer ?
#
loop_
_entity_poly.entity_id
_entity_poly.type
_entity_poly.pdbx_seq_one_letter_code
_entity_poly.pdbx_strand_id
1 'polypeptide(L)'
;EYEFAEEVVGGTVPKEFHGAVDKGIQERMKNGVLAGYPVVGIKAVLFDGSYHDVDSDELSFKMAGSMALRQGFLKADPVLLEPIMKVEVETPEDYMGDIMGDLNRRR
;
A
#
# COMPACT_ATOMS: atom_id res chain seq x y z
N GLU A 1 7.41 2.32 -2.64
CA GLU A 1 7.43 3.37 -1.59
C GLU A 1 6.00 3.77 -1.27
N TYR A 2 5.73 4.21 -0.03
CA TYR A 2 4.43 4.78 0.35
C TYR A 2 4.64 6.28 0.54
N GLU A 3 3.82 7.09 -0.13
CA GLU A 3 3.88 8.54 -0.01
C GLU A 3 2.51 9.08 0.40
N PHE A 4 2.46 9.89 1.46
CA PHE A 4 1.27 10.63 1.87
C PHE A 4 1.49 12.12 1.57
N ALA A 5 0.57 12.71 0.82
CA ALA A 5 0.59 14.13 0.46
C ALA A 5 -0.71 14.82 0.91
N GLU A 6 -0.59 16.08 1.28
CA GLU A 6 -1.69 16.91 1.78
C GLU A 6 -1.89 18.09 0.83
N GLU A 7 -3.05 18.13 0.16
CA GLU A 7 -3.45 19.22 -0.74
C GLU A 7 -4.78 19.85 -0.32
N VAL A 8 -5.19 19.68 0.94
CA VAL A 8 -6.45 20.21 1.47
C VAL A 8 -6.51 21.73 1.33
N VAL A 9 -7.52 22.22 0.59
CA VAL A 9 -7.77 23.66 0.40
C VAL A 9 -8.98 24.08 1.25
N GLY A 10 -8.89 25.22 1.94
CA GLY A 10 -10.04 25.82 2.61
C GLY A 10 -10.35 25.33 4.02
N GLY A 11 -9.53 24.45 4.61
CA GLY A 11 -9.69 24.02 6.00
C GLY A 11 -10.85 23.05 6.25
N THR A 12 -11.33 22.38 5.20
CA THR A 12 -12.42 21.40 5.26
C THR A 12 -12.11 20.16 6.11
N VAL A 13 -10.83 19.93 6.39
CA VAL A 13 -10.35 18.99 7.40
C VAL A 13 -9.34 19.71 8.29
N PRO A 14 -9.50 19.69 9.62
CA PRO A 14 -8.49 20.22 10.53
C PRO A 14 -7.17 19.45 10.40
N LYS A 15 -6.06 20.18 10.36
CA LYS A 15 -4.71 19.60 10.21
C LYS A 15 -4.35 18.58 11.31
N GLU A 16 -4.99 18.70 12.47
CA GLU A 16 -4.81 17.80 13.60
C GLU A 16 -5.26 16.36 13.27
N PHE A 17 -6.23 16.19 12.36
CA PHE A 17 -6.75 14.88 11.97
C PHE A 17 -6.05 14.28 10.74
N HIS A 18 -5.17 15.01 10.06
CA HIS A 18 -4.46 14.49 8.88
C HIS A 18 -3.64 13.24 9.23
N GLY A 19 -2.96 13.26 10.37
CA GLY A 19 -2.22 12.09 10.88
C GLY A 19 -3.13 10.91 11.22
N ALA A 20 -4.39 11.14 11.60
CA ALA A 20 -5.35 10.08 11.86
C ALA A 20 -5.76 9.36 10.56
N VAL A 21 -5.97 10.13 9.49
CA VAL A 21 -6.28 9.60 8.15
C VAL A 21 -5.11 8.77 7.63
N ASP A 22 -3.87 9.28 7.72
CA ASP A 22 -2.66 8.56 7.32
C ASP A 22 -2.51 7.24 8.10
N LYS A 23 -2.66 7.26 9.44
CA LYS A 23 -2.66 6.03 10.26
C LYS A 23 -3.71 5.02 9.78
N GLY A 24 -4.92 5.49 9.43
CA GLY A 24 -6.00 4.65 8.92
C GLY A 24 -5.65 3.96 7.61
N ILE A 25 -5.02 4.70 6.69
CA ILE A 25 -4.52 4.19 5.41
C ILE A 25 -3.42 3.15 5.66
N GLN A 26 -2.40 3.47 6.46
CA GLN A 26 -1.28 2.57 6.73
C GLN A 26 -1.72 1.25 7.39
N GLU A 27 -2.65 1.30 8.34
CA GLU A 27 -3.18 0.10 8.98
C GLU A 27 -3.93 -0.78 7.97
N ARG A 28 -4.69 -0.16 7.08
CA ARG A 28 -5.44 -0.88 6.07
C ARG A 28 -4.55 -1.41 4.95
N MET A 29 -3.45 -0.72 4.62
CA MET A 29 -2.40 -1.22 3.74
C MET A 29 -1.74 -2.48 4.30
N LYS A 30 -1.42 -2.53 5.60
CA LYS A 30 -0.80 -3.70 6.25
C LYS A 30 -1.69 -4.93 6.22
N ASN A 31 -2.99 -4.75 6.42
CA ASN A 31 -3.97 -5.83 6.40
C ASN A 31 -4.29 -6.34 4.99
N GLY A 32 -3.86 -5.62 3.95
CA GLY A 32 -4.23 -5.90 2.57
C GLY A 32 -5.70 -5.62 2.25
N VAL A 33 -5.95 -5.37 0.97
CA VAL A 33 -7.30 -5.13 0.43
C VAL A 33 -7.81 -6.33 -0.37
N LEU A 34 -6.90 -7.08 -1.01
CA LEU A 34 -7.25 -8.10 -2.00
C LEU A 34 -7.14 -9.53 -1.45
N ALA A 35 -5.91 -9.97 -1.13
CA ALA A 35 -5.61 -11.32 -0.66
C ALA A 35 -4.94 -11.34 0.72
N GLY A 36 -5.08 -10.26 1.49
CA GLY A 36 -4.46 -10.14 2.83
C GLY A 36 -2.96 -9.81 2.82
N TYR A 37 -2.37 -9.56 1.65
CA TYR A 37 -0.98 -9.11 1.53
C TYR A 37 -0.86 -7.60 1.67
N PRO A 38 0.26 -7.11 2.23
CA PRO A 38 0.48 -5.68 2.41
C PRO A 38 0.53 -4.96 1.06
N VAL A 39 -0.17 -3.83 0.99
CA VAL A 39 -0.15 -2.97 -0.20
C VAL A 39 1.15 -2.15 -0.21
N VAL A 40 1.80 -2.06 -1.37
CA VAL A 40 3.03 -1.29 -1.58
C VAL A 40 2.96 -0.46 -2.85
N GLY A 41 3.75 0.61 -2.93
CA GLY A 41 3.88 1.40 -4.16
C GLY A 41 2.71 2.34 -4.44
N ILE A 42 2.10 2.90 -3.39
CA ILE A 42 0.96 3.82 -3.54
C ILE A 42 1.32 5.21 -3.04
N LYS A 43 0.72 6.22 -3.69
CA LYS A 43 0.69 7.60 -3.22
C LYS A 43 -0.74 7.94 -2.82
N ALA A 44 -0.94 8.37 -1.58
CA ALA A 44 -2.22 8.81 -1.06
C ALA A 44 -2.22 10.34 -0.93
N VAL A 45 -3.20 11.01 -1.54
CA VAL A 45 -3.34 12.46 -1.48
C VAL A 45 -4.64 12.82 -0.76
N LEU A 46 -4.55 13.52 0.36
CA LEU A 46 -5.71 14.10 1.04
C LEU A 46 -5.99 15.47 0.43
N PHE A 47 -7.03 15.57 -0.40
CA PHE A 47 -7.38 16.78 -1.14
C PHE A 47 -8.68 17.44 -0.67
N ASP A 48 -9.61 16.67 -0.11
CA ASP A 48 -10.93 17.15 0.32
C ASP A 48 -11.48 16.29 1.46
N GLY A 49 -12.49 16.82 2.16
CA GLY A 49 -13.16 16.14 3.26
C GLY A 49 -14.20 17.02 3.93
N SER A 50 -14.87 16.51 4.95
CA SER A 50 -15.82 17.29 5.75
C SER A 50 -15.76 16.82 7.19
N TYR A 51 -16.01 17.72 8.13
CA TYR A 51 -16.03 17.39 9.54
C TYR A 51 -17.21 18.07 10.24
N HIS A 52 -17.56 17.54 11.41
CA HIS A 52 -18.57 18.08 12.30
C HIS A 52 -17.92 18.30 13.67
N ASP A 53 -18.00 19.52 14.22
CA ASP A 53 -17.25 19.92 15.42
C ASP A 53 -17.50 19.04 16.65
N VAL A 54 -18.67 18.40 16.74
CA VAL A 54 -19.10 17.67 17.94
C VAL A 54 -19.00 16.16 17.76
N ASP A 55 -19.12 15.67 16.52
CA ASP A 55 -19.23 14.23 16.23
C ASP A 55 -18.00 13.68 15.49
N SER A 56 -17.09 14.55 15.04
CA SER A 56 -15.86 14.12 14.37
C SER A 56 -14.72 13.97 15.37
N ASP A 57 -14.22 12.75 15.47
CA ASP A 57 -13.10 12.36 16.34
C ASP A 57 -11.98 11.66 15.55
N GLU A 58 -10.84 11.43 16.21
CA GLU A 58 -9.66 10.81 15.57
C GLU A 58 -9.98 9.40 15.00
N LEU A 59 -10.81 8.61 15.69
CA LEU A 59 -11.18 7.27 15.24
C LEU A 59 -12.04 7.33 13.99
N SER A 60 -12.96 8.30 13.91
CA SER A 60 -13.80 8.52 12.73
C SER A 60 -12.96 8.80 11.47
N PHE A 61 -11.98 9.70 11.56
CA PHE A 61 -11.07 9.98 10.43
C PHE A 61 -10.17 8.79 10.07
N LYS A 62 -9.71 8.05 11.08
CA LYS A 62 -8.94 6.82 10.87
C LYS A 62 -9.76 5.76 10.13
N MET A 63 -11.02 5.56 10.51
CA MET A 63 -11.93 4.64 9.82
C MET A 63 -12.23 5.11 8.39
N ALA A 64 -12.43 6.42 8.19
CA ALA A 64 -12.65 7.00 6.88
C ALA A 64 -11.47 6.74 5.94
N GLY A 65 -10.23 6.96 6.38
CA GLY A 65 -9.02 6.67 5.59
C GLY A 65 -8.90 5.19 5.20
N SER A 66 -9.21 4.29 6.14
CA SER A 66 -9.23 2.84 5.90
C SER A 66 -10.27 2.45 4.84
N MET A 67 -11.48 3.00 4.93
CA MET A 67 -12.54 2.76 3.95
C MET A 67 -12.19 3.35 2.57
N ALA A 68 -11.61 4.54 2.54
CA ALA A 68 -11.18 5.21 1.32
C ALA A 68 -10.14 4.39 0.56
N LEU A 69 -9.13 3.86 1.27
CA LEU A 69 -8.14 2.99 0.66
C LEU A 69 -8.79 1.74 0.05
N ARG A 70 -9.70 1.08 0.77
CA ARG A 70 -10.38 -0.13 0.27
C ARG A 70 -11.14 0.14 -1.03
N GLN A 71 -11.93 1.21 -1.08
CA GLN A 71 -12.73 1.53 -2.26
C GLN A 71 -11.87 2.02 -3.42
N GLY A 72 -10.87 2.86 -3.14
CA GLY A 72 -9.94 3.37 -4.16
C GLY A 72 -9.09 2.27 -4.76
N PHE A 73 -8.54 1.38 -3.94
CA PHE A 73 -7.68 0.29 -4.38
C PHE A 73 -8.42 -0.70 -5.28
N LEU A 74 -9.69 -1.02 -5.00
CA LEU A 74 -10.50 -1.90 -5.85
C LEU A 74 -10.82 -1.28 -7.23
N LYS A 75 -10.77 0.04 -7.37
CA LYS A 75 -10.98 0.75 -8.64
C LYS A 75 -9.68 0.98 -9.42
N ALA A 76 -8.53 0.71 -8.82
CA ALA A 76 -7.22 1.02 -9.36
C ALA A 76 -6.53 -0.17 -10.04
N ASP A 77 -7.30 -1.19 -10.47
CA ASP A 77 -6.81 -2.43 -11.08
C ASP A 77 -5.62 -3.06 -10.35
N PRO A 78 -5.81 -3.48 -9.10
CA PRO A 78 -4.73 -3.95 -8.24
C PRO A 78 -4.15 -5.29 -8.71
N VAL A 79 -2.82 -5.39 -8.66
CA VAL A 79 -2.05 -6.59 -9.02
C VAL A 79 -1.33 -7.20 -7.83
N LEU A 80 -1.15 -8.52 -7.86
CA LEU A 80 -0.32 -9.22 -6.89
C LEU A 80 1.14 -9.11 -7.29
N LEU A 81 2.00 -8.82 -6.32
CA LEU A 81 3.44 -8.78 -6.48
C LEU A 81 4.05 -9.99 -5.78
N GLU A 82 4.99 -10.64 -6.47
CA GLU A 82 5.81 -11.70 -5.91
C GLU A 82 7.26 -11.23 -5.72
N PRO A 83 7.97 -11.71 -4.69
CA PRO A 83 9.37 -11.38 -4.51
C PRO A 83 10.24 -12.11 -5.54
N ILE A 84 10.96 -11.35 -6.36
CA ILE A 84 11.98 -11.90 -7.26
C ILE A 84 13.33 -11.90 -6.56
N MET A 85 13.90 -13.09 -6.39
CA MET A 85 15.19 -13.27 -5.73
C MET A 85 16.34 -13.11 -6.73
N LYS A 86 17.35 -12.34 -6.36
CA LYS A 86 18.65 -12.35 -7.04
C LYS A 86 19.42 -13.58 -6.57
N VAL A 87 19.52 -14.59 -7.43
CA VAL A 87 20.22 -15.85 -7.14
C VAL A 87 21.56 -15.84 -7.87
N GLU A 88 22.63 -16.08 -7.14
CA GLU A 88 23.98 -16.27 -7.66
C GLU A 88 24.41 -17.70 -7.37
N VAL A 89 24.94 -18.39 -8.39
CA VAL A 89 25.32 -19.80 -8.31
C VAL A 89 26.72 -19.94 -8.86
N GLU A 90 27.60 -20.53 -8.05
CA GLU A 90 28.97 -20.90 -8.45
C GLU A 90 29.03 -22.43 -8.60
N THR A 91 29.46 -22.89 -9.77
CA THR A 91 29.51 -24.32 -10.09
C THR A 91 30.66 -24.61 -11.06
N PRO A 92 31.29 -25.80 -11.02
CA PRO A 92 32.23 -26.25 -12.05
C PRO A 92 31.58 -26.25 -13.45
N GLU A 93 32.39 -26.01 -14.50
CA GLU A 93 31.90 -25.88 -15.89
C GLU A 93 31.08 -27.09 -16.36
N ASP A 94 31.43 -28.29 -15.89
CA ASP A 94 30.75 -29.55 -16.25
C ASP A 94 29.26 -29.58 -15.87
N TYR A 95 28.87 -28.85 -14.81
CA TYR A 95 27.50 -28.82 -14.29
C TYR A 95 26.71 -27.59 -14.74
N MET A 96 27.31 -26.69 -15.54
CA MET A 96 26.67 -25.44 -15.96
C MET A 96 25.34 -25.70 -16.71
N GLY A 97 25.30 -26.73 -17.56
CA GLY A 97 24.10 -27.09 -18.32
C GLY A 97 22.93 -27.56 -17.44
N ASP A 98 23.21 -28.42 -16.47
CA ASP A 98 22.20 -28.95 -15.54
C ASP A 98 21.63 -27.84 -14.64
N ILE A 99 22.49 -26.93 -14.17
CA ILE A 99 22.08 -25.79 -13.33
C ILE A 99 21.24 -24.77 -14.11
N MET A 100 21.59 -24.47 -15.37
CA MET A 100 20.75 -23.61 -16.21
C MET A 100 19.37 -24.23 -16.47
N GLY A 101 19.32 -25.56 -16.64
CA GLY A 101 18.07 -26.30 -16.76
C GLY A 101 17.20 -26.20 -15.51
N ASP A 102 17.78 -26.38 -14.32
CA ASP A 102 17.06 -26.28 -13.04
C ASP A 102 16.53 -24.86 -12.77
N LEU A 103 17.32 -23.83 -13.06
CA LEU A 103 16.92 -22.43 -12.89
C LEU A 103 15.74 -22.03 -13.78
N ASN A 104 15.73 -22.48 -15.04
CA ASN A 104 14.61 -22.22 -15.96
C ASN A 104 13.33 -22.95 -15.55
N ARG A 105 13.46 -24.10 -14.87
CA ARG A 105 12.31 -24.90 -14.40
C ARG A 105 11.65 -24.32 -13.15
N ARG A 106 12.35 -23.45 -12.42
CA ARG A 106 11.87 -22.75 -11.22
C ARG A 106 11.19 -21.41 -11.53
N ARG A 107 10.98 -21.10 -12.82
CA ARG A 107 10.11 -20.02 -13.31
C ARG A 107 8.85 -20.61 -13.92
#